data_AF-A0A7V8NIL8-F1
#
_entry.id   AF-A0A7V8NIL8-F1
#
_cell.length_a   1.000
_cell.length_b   1.000
_cell.length_c   1.000
_cell.angle_alpha   90.00
_cell.angle_beta   90.00
_cell.angle_gamma   90.00
#
_symmetry.space_group_name_H-M   'P 1'
#
loop_
_entity.id
_entity.type
_entity.pdbx_description
1 polymer ?
#
loop_
_entity_poly.entity_id
_entity_poly.type
_entity_poly.pdbx_seq_one_letter_code
_entity_poly.pdbx_strand_id
1 'polypeptide(L)'
;MTTTQSTPVPAQAEGSGEDRPLRLAIIVGSVREGRIGPVVSNWFVGRAEQEGTFELDLIDLADPENSLPMAFPTDLAADGELSRVYAQLSERLTAADAFVVITPEYNHSFPASLKNTIDWFKGEWEAKPVGLISYGGMAGGQRAAEHLRQVFPELHAVTVRDTLSFPMVWDRFDENGVPHDQEGTAAAAKGLLNQLEWWGDALRRARQRTPYSRMG
;
A
#
# COMPACT_ATOMS: atom_id res chain seq x y z
N MET A 1 4.70 -18.93 58.58
CA MET A 1 3.90 -17.74 58.24
C MET A 1 4.54 -17.13 57.02
N THR A 2 4.02 -17.44 55.84
CA THR A 2 4.60 -17.03 54.55
C THR A 2 3.79 -15.84 54.04
N THR A 3 4.41 -14.67 54.03
CA THR A 3 3.79 -13.42 53.58
C THR A 3 3.94 -13.30 52.07
N THR A 4 2.85 -13.45 51.32
CA THR A 4 2.82 -13.18 49.88
C THR A 4 2.54 -11.69 49.66
N GLN A 5 3.55 -10.93 49.22
CA GLN A 5 3.35 -9.56 48.73
C GLN A 5 2.73 -9.63 47.33
N SER A 6 1.54 -9.03 47.15
CA SER A 6 0.97 -8.76 45.84
C SER A 6 1.62 -7.51 45.25
N THR A 7 2.22 -7.66 44.07
CA THR A 7 2.72 -6.54 43.26
C THR A 7 1.53 -5.85 42.58
N PRO A 8 1.44 -4.50 42.60
CA PRO A 8 0.34 -3.80 41.96
C PRO A 8 0.50 -3.81 40.44
N VAL A 9 -0.61 -4.00 39.73
CA VAL A 9 -0.74 -3.84 38.28
C VAL A 9 -0.51 -2.36 37.94
N PRO A 10 0.38 -2.00 37.01
CA PRO A 10 0.57 -0.61 36.62
C PRO A 10 -0.67 -0.10 35.85
N ALA A 11 -1.00 1.16 36.12
CA ALA A 11 -2.11 1.89 35.55
C ALA A 11 -2.07 1.90 34.01
N GLN A 12 -3.25 1.79 33.40
CA GLN A 12 -3.44 1.91 31.95
C GLN A 12 -2.97 3.30 31.49
N ALA A 13 -2.06 3.31 30.53
CA ALA A 13 -1.63 4.53 29.85
C ALA A 13 -2.76 5.06 28.94
N GLU A 14 -2.83 6.37 28.89
CA GLU A 14 -3.82 7.20 28.22
C GLU A 14 -3.90 6.94 26.70
N GLY A 15 -5.13 6.83 26.17
CA GLY A 15 -5.51 6.94 24.74
C GLY A 15 -4.85 5.96 23.78
N SER A 16 -5.35 4.72 23.66
CA SER A 16 -4.91 3.80 22.61
C SER A 16 -5.29 4.37 21.23
N GLY A 17 -4.36 4.36 20.27
CA GLY A 17 -4.63 4.69 18.86
C GLY A 17 -5.54 3.68 18.15
N GLU A 18 -6.45 3.02 18.89
CA GLU A 18 -7.42 2.04 18.42
C GLU A 18 -8.67 2.71 17.82
N ASP A 19 -8.96 3.96 18.18
CA ASP A 19 -10.18 4.67 17.75
C ASP A 19 -10.06 5.38 16.39
N ARG A 20 -8.86 5.40 15.76
CA ARG A 20 -8.73 5.98 14.42
C ARG A 20 -9.04 4.94 13.33
N PRO A 21 -9.72 5.34 12.23
CA PRO A 21 -9.83 4.51 11.04
C PRO A 21 -8.46 4.01 10.57
N LEU A 22 -8.44 2.81 9.97
CA LEU A 22 -7.24 2.30 9.31
C LEU A 22 -6.90 3.21 8.13
N ARG A 23 -5.61 3.50 7.94
CA ARG A 23 -5.14 4.26 6.78
C ARG A 23 -4.70 3.32 5.67
N LEU A 24 -5.27 3.50 4.47
CA LEU A 24 -4.94 2.74 3.28
C LEU A 24 -4.20 3.64 2.28
N ALA A 25 -2.91 3.41 2.12
CA ALA A 25 -2.13 4.07 1.07
C ALA A 25 -2.27 3.31 -0.26
N ILE A 26 -2.78 3.99 -1.28
CA ILE A 26 -3.02 3.45 -2.63
C ILE A 26 -1.95 4.01 -3.56
N ILE A 27 -1.04 3.17 -4.03
CA ILE A 27 0.12 3.58 -4.83
C ILE A 27 -0.12 3.25 -6.30
N VAL A 28 -0.08 4.26 -7.19
CA VAL A 28 -0.19 4.07 -8.64
C VAL A 28 1.21 3.96 -9.25
N GLY A 29 1.57 2.77 -9.72
CA GLY A 29 2.95 2.41 -10.04
C GLY A 29 3.48 2.92 -11.39
N SER A 30 2.60 3.30 -12.32
CA SER A 30 3.02 3.74 -13.67
C SER A 30 3.22 5.24 -13.73
N VAL A 31 4.31 5.66 -14.39
CA VAL A 31 4.62 7.08 -14.67
C VAL A 31 4.57 7.41 -16.16
N ARG A 32 4.05 6.52 -17.01
CA ARG A 32 3.95 6.77 -18.45
C ARG A 32 2.90 7.85 -18.74
N GLU A 33 3.15 8.64 -19.78
CA GLU A 33 2.13 9.49 -20.38
C GLU A 33 1.04 8.63 -21.05
N GLY A 34 -0.22 9.06 -20.98
CA GLY A 34 -1.36 8.30 -21.52
C GLY A 34 -1.64 6.97 -20.82
N ARG A 35 -1.12 6.76 -19.62
CA ARG A 35 -1.33 5.52 -18.83
C ARG A 35 -2.79 5.35 -18.42
N ILE A 36 -3.25 4.10 -18.36
CA ILE A 36 -4.59 3.73 -17.86
C ILE A 36 -4.67 3.65 -16.32
N GLY A 37 -3.52 3.76 -15.62
CA GLY A 37 -3.44 3.71 -14.16
C GLY A 37 -4.47 4.58 -13.43
N PRO A 38 -4.62 5.88 -13.79
CA PRO A 38 -5.62 6.77 -13.21
C PRO A 38 -7.07 6.27 -13.34
N VAL A 39 -7.44 5.62 -14.45
CA VAL A 39 -8.79 5.06 -14.62
C VAL A 39 -9.03 3.96 -13.59
N VAL A 40 -8.08 3.03 -13.47
CA VAL A 40 -8.17 1.91 -12.51
C VAL A 40 -8.15 2.43 -11.06
N SER A 41 -7.28 3.39 -10.75
CA SER A 41 -7.15 3.92 -9.40
C SER A 41 -8.35 4.74 -8.97
N ASN A 42 -8.88 5.61 -9.84
CA ASN A 42 -10.05 6.43 -9.52
C ASN A 42 -11.29 5.56 -9.26
N TRP A 43 -11.48 4.52 -10.08
CA TRP A 43 -12.54 3.55 -9.84
C TRP A 43 -12.37 2.82 -8.50
N PHE A 44 -11.15 2.35 -8.20
CA PHE A 44 -10.89 1.62 -6.96
C PHE A 44 -11.03 2.52 -5.72
N VAL A 45 -10.54 3.77 -5.77
CA VAL A 45 -10.71 4.77 -4.72
C VAL A 45 -12.20 4.99 -4.46
N GLY A 46 -13.00 5.27 -5.48
CA GLY A 46 -14.44 5.47 -5.31
C GLY A 46 -15.14 4.24 -4.72
N ARG A 47 -14.69 3.02 -5.04
CA ARG A 47 -15.18 1.79 -4.41
C ARG A 47 -14.78 1.69 -2.93
N ALA A 48 -13.54 2.01 -2.60
CA ALA A 48 -13.04 1.95 -1.23
C ALA A 48 -13.73 3.02 -0.34
N GLU A 49 -14.00 4.21 -0.87
CA GLU A 49 -14.78 5.27 -0.19
C GLU A 49 -16.21 4.79 0.12
N GLN A 50 -16.84 4.08 -0.81
CA GLN A 50 -18.20 3.54 -0.63
C GLN A 50 -18.27 2.47 0.47
N GLU A 51 -17.25 1.61 0.61
CA GLU A 51 -17.21 0.63 1.70
C GLU A 51 -16.94 1.30 3.07
N GLY A 52 -16.24 2.45 3.09
CA GLY A 52 -16.10 3.30 4.28
C GLY A 52 -15.19 2.78 5.38
N THR A 53 -14.43 1.71 5.13
CA THR A 53 -13.57 1.03 6.12
C THR A 53 -12.26 1.78 6.39
N PHE A 54 -11.75 2.54 5.43
CA PHE A 54 -10.42 3.14 5.47
C PHE A 54 -10.45 4.65 5.27
N GLU A 55 -9.53 5.34 5.94
CA GLU A 55 -9.05 6.65 5.50
C GLU A 55 -8.07 6.44 4.34
N LEU A 56 -8.37 7.00 3.17
CA LEU A 56 -7.62 6.74 1.94
C LEU A 56 -6.53 7.79 1.70
N ASP A 57 -5.37 7.34 1.24
CA ASP A 57 -4.29 8.20 0.77
C ASP A 57 -3.81 7.74 -0.62
N LEU A 58 -4.08 8.54 -1.66
CA LEU A 58 -3.69 8.20 -3.04
C LEU A 58 -2.31 8.79 -3.37
N ILE A 59 -1.35 7.93 -3.67
CA ILE A 59 0.02 8.26 -4.06
C ILE A 59 0.21 7.89 -5.55
N ASP A 60 0.05 8.87 -6.44
CA ASP A 60 0.44 8.67 -7.85
C ASP A 60 1.93 8.99 -8.04
N LEU A 61 2.72 7.98 -8.41
CA LEU A 61 4.17 8.14 -8.59
C LEU A 61 4.53 9.02 -9.80
N ALA A 62 3.58 9.33 -10.66
CA ALA A 62 3.79 10.25 -11.77
C ALA A 62 3.57 11.72 -11.37
N ASP A 63 3.01 11.97 -10.18
CA ASP A 63 2.91 13.31 -9.64
C ASP A 63 4.32 13.84 -9.34
N PRO A 64 4.69 15.02 -9.86
CA PRO A 64 5.96 15.66 -9.54
C PRO A 64 6.23 15.78 -8.03
N GLU A 65 5.20 15.92 -7.19
CA GLU A 65 5.35 15.99 -5.73
C GLU A 65 5.81 14.68 -5.10
N ASN A 66 5.66 13.55 -5.80
CA ASN A 66 6.10 12.23 -5.37
C ASN A 66 7.36 11.75 -6.14
N SER A 67 8.00 12.63 -6.91
CA SER A 67 9.11 12.25 -7.79
C SER A 67 10.41 12.04 -7.02
N LEU A 68 10.94 10.82 -7.10
CA LEU A 68 12.23 10.44 -6.53
C LEU A 68 13.25 10.20 -7.65
N PRO A 69 14.51 10.67 -7.51
CA PRO A 69 15.54 10.39 -8.47
C PRO A 69 15.90 8.89 -8.45
N MET A 70 16.35 8.38 -9.60
CA MET A 70 16.84 7.00 -9.71
C MET A 70 18.21 6.81 -9.04
N ALA A 71 19.01 7.88 -8.97
CA ALA A 71 20.28 7.87 -8.28
C ALA A 71 20.06 8.22 -6.81
N PHE A 72 20.55 7.36 -5.92
CA PHE A 72 20.50 7.60 -4.48
C PHE A 72 21.62 8.58 -4.10
N PRO A 73 21.30 9.73 -3.49
CA PRO A 73 22.30 10.69 -3.05
C PRO A 73 23.12 10.12 -1.89
N THR A 74 24.37 10.54 -1.78
CA THR A 74 25.21 10.22 -0.61
C THR A 74 24.80 11.04 0.61
N ASP A 75 24.31 12.26 0.39
CA ASP A 75 23.76 13.15 1.42
C ASP A 75 22.42 13.70 0.94
N LEU A 76 21.33 13.21 1.54
CA LEU A 76 19.97 13.64 1.23
C LEU A 76 19.76 15.12 1.63
N ALA A 77 20.35 15.55 2.74
CA ALA A 77 20.14 16.88 3.32
C ALA A 77 20.77 18.00 2.47
N ALA A 78 21.67 17.65 1.55
CA ALA A 78 22.28 18.60 0.62
C ALA A 78 21.29 19.14 -0.42
N ASP A 79 20.20 18.41 -0.69
CA ASP A 79 19.12 18.81 -1.58
C ASP A 79 17.84 19.02 -0.76
N GLY A 80 17.49 20.29 -0.52
CA GLY A 80 16.34 20.66 0.30
C GLY A 80 14.99 20.28 -0.32
N GLU A 81 14.89 20.25 -1.65
CA GLU A 81 13.67 19.84 -2.33
C GLU A 81 13.49 18.32 -2.23
N LEU A 82 14.54 17.56 -2.54
CA LEU A 82 14.52 16.11 -2.41
C LEU A 82 14.28 15.66 -0.96
N SER A 83 14.92 16.32 0.01
CA SER A 83 14.68 16.09 1.44
C SER A 83 13.21 16.28 1.81
N ARG A 84 12.56 17.31 1.27
CA ARG A 84 11.14 17.58 1.50
C ARG A 84 10.25 16.49 0.88
N VAL A 85 10.50 16.12 -0.37
CA VAL A 85 9.74 15.04 -1.06
C VAL A 85 9.89 13.72 -0.32
N TYR A 86 11.12 13.36 0.06
CA TYR A 86 11.40 12.17 0.86
C TYR A 86 10.64 12.18 2.18
N ALA A 87 10.70 13.29 2.93
CA ALA A 87 10.03 13.40 4.22
C ALA A 87 8.50 13.28 4.09
N GLN A 88 7.90 13.92 3.08
CA GLN A 88 6.46 13.85 2.81
C GLN A 88 6.02 12.43 2.47
N LEU A 89 6.75 11.73 1.60
CA LEU A 89 6.46 10.34 1.26
C LEU A 89 6.68 9.41 2.46
N SER A 90 7.78 9.56 3.20
CA SER A 90 8.06 8.75 4.40
C SER A 90 6.96 8.93 5.44
N GLU A 91 6.46 10.15 5.67
CA GLU A 91 5.34 10.41 6.58
C GLU A 91 4.07 9.66 6.15
N ARG A 92 3.70 9.77 4.87
CA ARG A 92 2.51 9.10 4.31
C ARG A 92 2.61 7.58 4.41
N LEU A 93 3.73 7.01 4.01
CA LEU A 93 3.98 5.56 4.07
C LEU A 93 4.06 5.06 5.53
N THR A 94 4.65 5.85 6.43
CA THR A 94 4.68 5.54 7.86
C THR A 94 3.28 5.50 8.46
N ALA A 95 2.44 6.48 8.12
CA ALA A 95 1.07 6.59 8.61
C ALA A 95 0.13 5.49 8.12
N ALA A 96 0.44 4.85 6.99
CA ALA A 96 -0.36 3.77 6.43
C ALA A 96 -0.39 2.54 7.35
N ASP A 97 -1.58 1.96 7.53
CA ASP A 97 -1.77 0.66 8.21
C ASP A 97 -1.81 -0.50 7.23
N ALA A 98 -2.17 -0.22 5.97
CA ALA A 98 -2.23 -1.14 4.85
C ALA A 98 -1.89 -0.41 3.55
N PHE A 99 -1.49 -1.17 2.54
CA PHE A 99 -1.20 -0.65 1.20
C PHE A 99 -2.02 -1.35 0.13
N VAL A 100 -2.34 -0.63 -0.95
CA VAL A 100 -2.71 -1.21 -2.24
C VAL A 100 -1.74 -0.69 -3.28
N VAL A 101 -1.16 -1.59 -4.06
CA VAL A 101 -0.32 -1.25 -5.21
C VAL A 101 -1.08 -1.52 -6.49
N ILE A 102 -1.29 -0.46 -7.28
CA ILE A 102 -1.95 -0.49 -8.59
C ILE A 102 -0.87 -0.42 -9.66
N THR A 103 -0.59 -1.54 -10.33
CA THR A 103 0.58 -1.65 -11.22
C THR A 103 0.23 -2.21 -12.61
N PRO A 104 0.80 -1.66 -13.69
CA PRO A 104 0.83 -2.37 -14.96
C PRO A 104 1.86 -3.51 -14.91
N GLU A 105 1.84 -4.36 -15.92
CA GLU A 105 2.98 -5.20 -16.32
C GLU A 105 3.70 -4.62 -17.52
N TYR A 106 4.99 -4.30 -17.33
CA TYR A 106 5.91 -3.87 -18.38
C TYR A 106 7.00 -4.93 -18.54
N ASN A 107 7.15 -5.42 -19.77
CA ASN A 107 8.21 -6.36 -20.14
C ASN A 107 8.35 -7.52 -19.14
N HIS A 108 7.22 -8.15 -18.78
CA HIS A 108 7.17 -9.29 -17.88
C HIS A 108 7.48 -8.99 -16.39
N SER A 109 7.39 -7.71 -15.97
CA SER A 109 7.60 -7.29 -14.58
C SER A 109 6.79 -6.03 -14.23
N PHE A 110 6.92 -5.52 -13.02
CA PHE A 110 6.39 -4.23 -12.58
C PHE A 110 7.30 -3.05 -13.01
N PRO A 111 6.79 -1.80 -13.05
CA PRO A 111 7.56 -0.64 -13.49
C PRO A 111 8.77 -0.28 -12.61
N ALA A 112 9.79 0.31 -13.23
CA ALA A 112 10.97 0.82 -12.54
C ALA A 112 10.63 1.88 -11.48
N SER A 113 9.65 2.76 -11.74
CA SER A 113 9.16 3.78 -10.79
C SER A 113 8.68 3.18 -9.47
N LEU A 114 7.97 2.05 -9.54
CA LEU A 114 7.51 1.35 -8.37
C LEU A 114 8.68 0.72 -7.60
N LYS A 115 9.64 0.08 -8.29
CA LYS A 115 10.86 -0.44 -7.65
C LYS A 115 11.66 0.67 -6.98
N ASN A 116 11.82 1.80 -7.66
CA ASN A 116 12.55 2.96 -7.14
C ASN A 116 11.93 3.42 -5.82
N THR A 117 10.61 3.65 -5.80
CA THR A 117 9.91 4.06 -4.59
C THR A 117 10.05 3.03 -3.47
N ILE A 118 9.88 1.74 -3.79
CA ILE A 118 10.07 0.66 -2.82
C ILE A 118 11.50 0.62 -2.27
N ASP A 119 12.53 0.92 -3.06
CA ASP A 119 13.93 0.89 -2.60
C ASP A 119 14.32 2.11 -1.75
N TRP A 120 13.61 3.23 -1.93
CA TRP A 120 13.81 4.47 -1.17
C TRP A 120 13.32 4.39 0.28
N PHE A 121 12.35 3.53 0.56
CA PHE A 121 11.74 3.37 1.88
C PHE A 121 11.87 1.91 2.31
N LYS A 122 12.25 1.64 3.55
CA LYS A 122 12.48 0.25 4.01
C LYS A 122 11.63 -0.06 5.23
N GLY A 123 11.84 0.70 6.30
CA GLY A 123 11.11 0.52 7.56
C GLY A 123 9.61 0.82 7.43
N GLU A 124 9.24 1.67 6.47
CA GLU A 124 7.86 2.13 6.29
C GLU A 124 6.90 1.02 5.87
N TRP A 125 7.41 -0.07 5.27
CA TRP A 125 6.64 -1.24 4.83
C TRP A 125 6.45 -2.28 5.95
N GLU A 126 7.30 -2.26 6.96
CA GLU A 126 7.46 -3.36 7.90
C GLU A 126 6.16 -3.71 8.63
N ALA A 127 5.88 -5.02 8.69
CA ALA A 127 4.74 -5.60 9.37
C ALA A 127 3.40 -4.95 8.95
N LYS A 128 3.24 -4.57 7.69
CA LYS A 128 1.98 -4.05 7.12
C LYS A 128 1.52 -4.93 5.94
N PRO A 129 0.22 -5.08 5.71
CA PRO A 129 -0.29 -5.84 4.58
C PRO A 129 -0.31 -5.02 3.29
N VAL A 130 -0.15 -5.72 2.17
CA VAL A 130 -0.16 -5.16 0.82
C VAL A 130 -1.13 -5.91 -0.08
N GLY A 131 -2.07 -5.17 -0.66
CA GLY A 131 -2.98 -5.62 -1.71
C GLY A 131 -2.42 -5.29 -3.08
N LEU A 132 -2.66 -6.16 -4.06
CA LEU A 132 -2.16 -5.98 -5.42
C LEU A 132 -3.33 -5.88 -6.40
N ILE A 133 -3.31 -4.79 -7.19
CA ILE A 133 -4.20 -4.58 -8.33
C ILE A 133 -3.31 -4.47 -9.56
N SER A 134 -3.40 -5.45 -10.45
CA SER A 134 -2.56 -5.55 -11.63
C SER A 134 -3.35 -5.34 -12.91
N TYR A 135 -2.70 -4.82 -13.94
CA TYR A 135 -3.31 -4.68 -15.25
C TYR A 135 -2.31 -4.81 -16.40
N GLY A 136 -2.81 -5.11 -17.59
CA GLY A 136 -1.97 -5.16 -18.79
C GLY A 136 -2.70 -5.78 -19.98
N GLY A 137 -1.92 -6.32 -20.92
CA GLY A 137 -2.45 -7.12 -22.03
C GLY A 137 -3.04 -8.45 -21.55
N MET A 138 -2.88 -9.51 -22.33
CA MET A 138 -3.53 -10.80 -22.09
C MET A 138 -3.30 -11.39 -20.68
N ALA A 139 -2.12 -11.17 -20.09
CA ALA A 139 -1.79 -11.69 -18.76
C ALA A 139 -2.35 -10.86 -17.59
N GLY A 140 -2.99 -9.72 -17.85
CA GLY A 140 -3.62 -8.89 -16.82
C GLY A 140 -2.69 -8.33 -15.74
N GLY A 141 -1.38 -8.36 -15.99
CA GLY A 141 -0.39 -7.89 -15.04
C GLY A 141 -0.04 -8.87 -13.93
N GLN A 142 -0.48 -10.12 -14.02
CA GLN A 142 -0.23 -11.14 -13.01
C GLN A 142 1.26 -11.35 -12.75
N ARG A 143 2.13 -11.22 -13.76
CA ARG A 143 3.58 -11.42 -13.57
C ARG A 143 4.21 -10.30 -12.77
N ALA A 144 3.74 -9.07 -12.95
CA ALA A 144 4.12 -7.94 -12.11
C ALA A 144 3.71 -8.18 -10.65
N ALA A 145 2.48 -8.68 -10.43
CA ALA A 145 2.01 -9.03 -9.08
C ALA A 145 2.87 -10.13 -8.44
N GLU A 146 3.18 -11.21 -9.16
CA GLU A 146 4.01 -12.31 -8.65
C GLU A 146 5.44 -11.86 -8.28
N HIS A 147 6.04 -10.96 -9.07
CA HIS A 147 7.34 -10.39 -8.70
C HIS A 147 7.24 -9.53 -7.43
N LEU A 148 6.18 -8.73 -7.28
CA LEU A 148 5.97 -7.93 -6.06
C LEU A 148 5.73 -8.79 -4.82
N ARG A 149 5.11 -9.98 -4.97
CA ARG A 149 4.97 -10.95 -3.88
C ARG A 149 6.30 -11.47 -3.36
N GLN A 150 7.37 -11.42 -4.14
CA GLN A 150 8.72 -11.76 -3.69
C GLN A 150 9.42 -10.56 -3.04
N VAL A 151 9.14 -9.34 -3.50
CA VAL A 151 9.76 -8.11 -2.99
C VAL A 151 9.26 -7.74 -1.60
N PHE A 152 7.94 -7.74 -1.37
CA PHE A 152 7.39 -7.25 -0.10
C PHE A 152 7.81 -8.06 1.14
N PRO A 153 7.92 -9.40 1.10
CA PRO A 153 8.43 -10.17 2.24
C PRO A 153 9.88 -9.83 2.62
N GLU A 154 10.73 -9.46 1.67
CA GLU A 154 12.10 -8.98 1.96
C GLU A 154 12.09 -7.68 2.78
N LEU A 155 11.02 -6.89 2.65
CA LEU A 155 10.78 -5.67 3.42
C LEU A 155 9.88 -5.91 4.64
N HIS A 156 9.72 -7.18 5.03
CA HIS A 156 8.91 -7.61 6.15
C HIS A 156 7.42 -7.23 6.04
N ALA A 157 6.94 -6.96 4.82
CA ALA A 157 5.54 -6.71 4.52
C ALA A 157 4.87 -8.00 4.02
N VAL A 158 3.56 -8.13 4.23
CA VAL A 158 2.81 -9.34 3.84
C VAL A 158 1.83 -9.04 2.72
N THR A 159 1.95 -9.74 1.60
CA THR A 159 0.92 -9.62 0.54
C THR A 159 -0.30 -10.44 0.92
N VAL A 160 -1.51 -9.87 0.74
CA VAL A 160 -2.75 -10.63 0.95
C VAL A 160 -3.00 -11.59 -0.22
N ARG A 161 -3.85 -12.60 0.01
CA ARG A 161 -4.05 -13.69 -0.97
C ARG A 161 -4.81 -13.19 -2.19
N ASP A 162 -5.89 -12.44 -1.98
CA ASP A 162 -6.75 -11.99 -3.08
C ASP A 162 -6.08 -10.83 -3.84
N THR A 163 -6.30 -10.79 -5.15
CA THR A 163 -5.76 -9.76 -6.05
C THR A 163 -6.82 -9.41 -7.08
N LEU A 164 -6.83 -8.15 -7.53
CA LEU A 164 -7.58 -7.77 -8.72
C LEU A 164 -6.63 -7.75 -9.91
N SER A 165 -7.07 -8.32 -11.02
CA SER A 165 -6.30 -8.34 -12.26
C SER A 165 -7.18 -7.96 -13.44
N PHE A 166 -6.70 -7.04 -14.27
CA PHE A 166 -7.41 -6.57 -15.45
C PHE A 166 -6.69 -6.99 -16.74
N PRO A 167 -6.97 -8.20 -17.27
CA PRO A 167 -6.47 -8.65 -18.56
C PRO A 167 -7.14 -7.92 -19.71
N MET A 168 -6.35 -7.49 -20.69
CA MET A 168 -6.80 -6.62 -21.78
C MET A 168 -7.47 -5.35 -21.22
N VAL A 169 -6.79 -4.68 -20.29
CA VAL A 169 -7.35 -3.60 -19.46
C VAL A 169 -8.06 -2.49 -20.26
N TRP A 170 -7.60 -2.19 -21.48
CA TRP A 170 -8.20 -1.16 -22.33
C TRP A 170 -9.63 -1.49 -22.80
N ASP A 171 -10.02 -2.76 -22.74
CA ASP A 171 -11.37 -3.24 -23.08
C ASP A 171 -12.23 -3.49 -21.83
N ARG A 172 -11.76 -3.08 -20.64
CA ARG A 172 -12.43 -3.37 -19.35
C ARG A 172 -13.25 -2.23 -18.80
N PHE A 173 -12.97 -1.01 -19.22
CA PHE A 173 -13.58 0.21 -18.72
C PHE A 173 -14.25 0.97 -19.86
N ASP A 174 -15.40 1.56 -19.58
CA ASP A 174 -16.04 2.50 -20.51
C ASP A 174 -15.36 3.88 -20.51
N GLU A 175 -15.88 4.79 -21.32
CA GLU A 175 -15.39 6.17 -21.45
C GLU A 175 -15.45 6.99 -20.15
N ASN A 176 -16.27 6.58 -19.18
CA ASN A 176 -16.40 7.22 -17.87
C ASN A 176 -15.52 6.55 -16.81
N GLY A 177 -14.73 5.53 -17.18
CA GLY A 177 -13.89 4.77 -16.26
C GLY A 177 -14.66 3.78 -15.40
N VAL A 178 -15.84 3.34 -15.83
CA VAL A 178 -16.64 2.32 -15.15
C VAL A 178 -16.32 0.94 -15.74
N PRO A 179 -16.02 -0.09 -14.91
CA PRO A 179 -15.82 -1.45 -15.41
C PRO A 179 -17.07 -1.97 -16.12
N HIS A 180 -16.90 -2.68 -17.23
CA HIS A 180 -18.02 -3.34 -17.90
C HIS A 180 -18.66 -4.44 -17.03
N ASP A 181 -17.86 -5.20 -16.29
CA ASP A 181 -18.35 -6.13 -15.26
C ASP A 181 -18.39 -5.42 -13.90
N GLN A 182 -19.42 -4.63 -13.66
CA GLN A 182 -19.51 -3.83 -12.44
C GLN A 182 -19.64 -4.71 -11.18
N GLU A 183 -20.47 -5.75 -11.22
CA GLU A 183 -20.77 -6.59 -10.06
C GLU A 183 -19.57 -7.48 -9.68
N GLY A 184 -18.98 -8.17 -10.66
CA GLY A 184 -17.82 -9.04 -10.42
C GLY A 184 -16.61 -8.24 -9.95
N THR A 185 -16.33 -7.10 -10.60
CA THR A 185 -15.19 -6.25 -10.21
C THR A 185 -15.40 -5.61 -8.82
N ALA A 186 -16.64 -5.21 -8.50
CA ALA A 186 -17.01 -4.73 -7.16
C ALA A 186 -16.81 -5.78 -6.08
N ALA A 187 -17.29 -7.01 -6.32
CA ALA A 187 -17.17 -8.11 -5.37
C ALA A 187 -15.68 -8.46 -5.13
N ALA A 188 -14.86 -8.46 -6.18
CA ALA A 188 -13.42 -8.68 -6.05
C ALA A 188 -12.75 -7.56 -5.22
N ALA A 189 -13.05 -6.29 -5.49
CA ALA A 189 -12.54 -5.16 -4.71
C ALA A 189 -12.91 -5.27 -3.23
N LYS A 190 -14.17 -5.63 -2.94
CA LYS A 190 -14.63 -5.85 -1.57
C LYS A 190 -13.87 -6.98 -0.88
N GLY A 191 -13.65 -8.10 -1.57
CA GLY A 191 -12.84 -9.21 -1.04
C GLY A 191 -11.42 -8.79 -0.68
N LEU A 192 -10.76 -8.03 -1.55
CA LEU A 192 -9.44 -7.46 -1.29
C LEU A 192 -9.45 -6.52 -0.07
N LEU A 193 -10.38 -5.57 -0.02
CA LEU A 193 -10.51 -4.60 1.08
C LEU A 193 -10.75 -5.30 2.43
N ASN A 194 -11.61 -6.34 2.47
CA ASN A 194 -11.85 -7.13 3.67
C ASN A 194 -10.58 -7.83 4.19
N GLN A 195 -9.75 -8.38 3.28
CA GLN A 195 -8.49 -9.00 3.68
C GLN A 195 -7.51 -7.95 4.23
N LEU A 196 -7.45 -6.77 3.61
CA LEU A 196 -6.60 -5.67 4.08
C LEU A 196 -7.06 -5.11 5.42
N GLU A 197 -8.37 -5.06 5.67
CA GLU A 197 -8.91 -4.59 6.94
C GLU A 197 -8.50 -5.53 8.05
N TRP A 198 -8.73 -6.83 7.86
CA TRP A 198 -8.41 -7.84 8.85
C TRP A 198 -6.91 -7.87 9.17
N TRP A 199 -6.07 -7.92 8.13
CA TRP A 199 -4.62 -7.92 8.34
C TRP A 199 -4.11 -6.59 8.89
N GLY A 200 -4.66 -5.47 8.43
CA GLY A 200 -4.25 -4.12 8.81
C GLY A 200 -4.50 -3.88 10.29
N ASP A 201 -5.69 -4.22 10.78
CA ASP A 201 -6.02 -4.12 12.20
C ASP A 201 -5.18 -5.09 13.05
N ALA A 202 -5.07 -6.35 12.65
CA ALA A 202 -4.32 -7.36 13.39
C ALA A 202 -2.83 -6.95 13.54
N LEU A 203 -2.21 -6.52 12.45
CA LEU A 203 -0.81 -6.11 12.46
C LEU A 203 -0.60 -4.76 13.16
N ARG A 204 -1.52 -3.79 13.02
CA ARG A 204 -1.47 -2.53 13.76
C ARG A 204 -1.47 -2.77 15.27
N ARG A 205 -2.40 -3.58 15.77
CA ARG A 205 -2.45 -3.97 17.19
C ARG A 205 -1.18 -4.68 17.63
N ALA A 206 -0.64 -5.57 16.79
CA ALA A 206 0.62 -6.25 17.08
C ALA A 206 1.80 -5.26 17.21
N ARG A 207 1.95 -4.33 16.26
CA ARG A 207 3.01 -3.28 16.28
C ARG A 207 2.89 -2.37 17.50
N GLN A 208 1.67 -2.02 17.92
CA GLN A 208 1.42 -1.20 19.11
C GLN A 208 1.77 -1.94 20.41
N ARG A 209 1.43 -3.24 20.51
CA ARG A 209 1.72 -4.05 21.70
C ARG A 209 3.20 -4.39 21.83
N THR A 210 3.84 -4.74 20.72
CA THR A 210 5.26 -5.10 20.65
C THR A 210 5.87 -4.41 19.43
N PRO A 211 6.68 -3.36 19.62
CA PRO A 211 7.33 -2.67 18.51
C PRO A 211 8.12 -3.66 17.64
N TYR A 212 7.83 -3.65 16.34
CA TYR A 212 8.39 -4.63 15.39
C TYR A 212 9.91 -4.49 15.23
N SER A 213 10.45 -3.28 15.43
CA SER A 213 11.89 -2.99 15.43
C SER A 213 12.71 -3.76 16.46
N ARG A 214 12.07 -4.46 17.42
CA ARG A 214 12.75 -5.35 18.37
C ARG A 214 13.04 -6.75 17.82
N MET A 215 12.60 -7.06 16.60
CA MET A 215 12.81 -8.37 15.97
C MET A 215 14.04 -8.42 15.05
N GLY A 216 14.70 -7.29 14.80
CA GLY A 216 15.95 -7.16 14.04
C GLY A 216 17.17 -6.90 14.91
#